data_AF-A0A7W3VVA2-F1
#
_entry.id   AF-A0A7W3VVA2-F1
#
_cell.length_a   1.000
_cell.length_b   1.000
_cell.length_c   1.000
_cell.angle_alpha   90.00
_cell.angle_beta   90.00
_cell.angle_gamma   90.00
#
_symmetry.space_group_name_H-M   'P 1'
#
loop_
_entity.id
_entity.type
_entity.pdbx_description
1 polymer ?
#
loop_
_entity_poly.entity_id
_entity_poly.type
_entity_poly.pdbx_seq_one_letter_code
_entity_poly.pdbx_strand_id
1 'polypeptide(L)'
;MITENRIFRAAALAAGATLLAALAGCGGSTAGTAAAGSPASEAKPPITDPAVQAAALRTVDPCALLDAKTLGALGTPDQSSLSSSEWGECSVNVKDSGGKTVELVLRVGDQLIMSKDPAEKLEGLPLVVDNDKPGSCWVSVVTSFEQSLGITFQAKAPGGDACALGRAALAKVVQALHSTPPQYQQMPGSVLTTDPCAVAGKQAVETALGQKSFVEPKSLHECDFWSGDDTHYPQVSVHLYQGLPADAEDGQPADLGSGVTAIQKKDEDSSVVSCDATWRKIETPKDDEAHGYGEIVSVQFSGEPASGLDTGTACTKAVAVAKTVAPSLGRA
;
A
#
# COMPACT_ATOMS: atom_id res chain seq x y z
N MET A 1 -18.06 38.33 5.31
CA MET A 1 -19.09 39.05 4.52
C MET A 1 -19.54 38.10 3.43
N ILE A 2 -20.68 37.39 3.58
CA ILE A 2 -22.00 37.73 2.99
C ILE A 2 -21.80 38.03 1.49
N THR A 3 -22.32 37.30 0.50
CA THR A 3 -23.60 36.60 0.30
C THR A 3 -23.46 35.82 -1.01
N GLU A 4 -24.35 34.86 -1.29
CA GLU A 4 -24.98 34.59 -2.61
C GLU A 4 -25.36 33.10 -2.72
N ASN A 5 -26.47 32.68 -3.30
CA ASN A 5 -27.74 33.33 -3.62
C ASN A 5 -28.74 32.18 -3.78
N ARG A 6 -29.90 32.25 -3.11
CA ARG A 6 -30.98 31.29 -3.29
C ARG A 6 -31.71 31.63 -4.60
N ILE A 7 -31.83 30.67 -5.52
CA ILE A 7 -32.83 30.73 -6.58
C ILE A 7 -33.75 29.52 -6.45
N PHE A 8 -34.97 29.82 -6.01
CA PHE A 8 -36.13 28.96 -6.05
C PHE A 8 -36.57 28.75 -7.51
N ARG A 9 -36.86 27.50 -7.89
CA ARG A 9 -37.84 27.19 -8.93
C ARG A 9 -38.71 26.03 -8.47
N ALA A 10 -39.99 26.34 -8.29
CA ALA A 10 -41.08 25.41 -8.08
C ALA A 10 -41.85 25.18 -9.39
N ALA A 11 -42.75 24.18 -9.35
CA ALA A 11 -43.70 23.70 -10.36
C ALA A 11 -43.14 22.53 -11.21
N ALA A 12 -43.86 21.43 -11.48
CA ALA A 12 -45.26 21.11 -11.28
C ALA A 12 -45.48 19.59 -11.18
N LEU A 13 -46.64 19.21 -10.62
CA LEU A 13 -47.20 17.87 -10.45
C LEU A 13 -47.47 17.14 -11.78
N ALA A 14 -47.27 15.82 -11.79
CA ALA A 14 -48.09 14.90 -12.59
C ALA A 14 -48.22 13.56 -11.85
N ALA A 15 -49.43 13.29 -11.37
CA ALA A 15 -49.84 12.01 -10.81
C ALA A 15 -50.12 11.01 -11.94
N GLY A 16 -49.61 9.79 -11.80
CA GLY A 16 -49.93 8.66 -12.68
C GLY A 16 -50.10 7.40 -11.83
N ALA A 17 -51.34 7.08 -11.50
CA ALA A 17 -51.74 5.82 -10.88
C ALA A 17 -52.14 4.82 -11.96
N THR A 18 -51.56 3.61 -11.93
CA THR A 18 -52.10 2.45 -12.65
C THR A 18 -52.00 1.20 -11.80
N LEU A 19 -53.12 0.51 -11.70
CA LEU A 19 -53.43 -0.64 -10.86
C LEU A 19 -52.84 -1.98 -11.37
N LEU A 20 -52.48 -2.80 -10.38
CA LEU A 20 -52.64 -4.27 -10.22
C LEU A 20 -52.68 -5.21 -11.44
N ALA A 21 -51.85 -6.26 -11.35
CA ALA A 21 -52.29 -7.64 -11.60
C ALA A 21 -51.48 -8.61 -10.71
N ALA A 22 -52.18 -9.34 -9.84
CA ALA A 22 -51.67 -10.44 -9.04
C ALA A 22 -51.93 -11.77 -9.75
N LEU A 23 -50.95 -12.67 -9.76
CA LEU A 23 -51.15 -14.10 -10.00
C LEU A 23 -50.33 -14.88 -8.99
N ALA A 24 -51.03 -15.51 -8.06
CA ALA A 24 -50.52 -16.56 -7.18
C ALA A 24 -50.64 -17.92 -7.88
N GLY A 25 -49.59 -18.74 -7.80
CA GLY A 25 -49.60 -20.13 -8.22
C GLY A 25 -48.72 -20.97 -7.30
N CYS A 26 -49.33 -21.87 -6.54
CA CYS A 26 -48.68 -22.85 -5.67
C CYS A 26 -48.38 -24.15 -6.44
N GLY A 27 -47.23 -24.76 -6.12
CA GLY A 27 -47.12 -26.20 -5.90
C GLY A 27 -46.49 -27.05 -7.01
N GLY A 28 -45.49 -27.87 -6.63
CA GLY A 28 -45.23 -29.16 -7.29
C GLY A 28 -43.77 -29.48 -7.61
N SER A 29 -43.11 -30.19 -6.69
CA SER A 29 -41.79 -30.82 -6.74
C SER A 29 -41.37 -31.46 -8.07
N THR A 30 -40.09 -31.31 -8.46
CA THR A 30 -39.17 -32.40 -8.87
C THR A 30 -37.81 -31.84 -9.34
N ALA A 31 -36.80 -32.70 -9.24
CA ALA A 31 -35.44 -32.59 -9.77
C ALA A 31 -34.44 -31.77 -8.94
N GLY A 32 -33.71 -32.50 -8.10
CA GLY A 32 -32.40 -32.07 -7.62
C GLY A 32 -31.52 -31.71 -8.81
N THR A 33 -31.34 -30.41 -9.01
CA THR A 33 -30.20 -29.90 -9.73
C THR A 33 -29.07 -29.90 -8.71
N ALA A 34 -28.18 -30.87 -8.81
CA ALA A 34 -26.85 -30.73 -8.25
C ALA A 34 -26.35 -29.37 -8.75
N ALA A 35 -26.27 -28.41 -7.84
CA ALA A 35 -25.59 -27.16 -8.11
C ALA A 35 -24.21 -27.57 -8.61
N ALA A 36 -23.96 -27.37 -9.90
CA ALA A 36 -22.65 -27.50 -10.48
C ALA A 36 -21.74 -26.69 -9.57
N GLY A 37 -20.90 -27.39 -8.81
CA GLY A 37 -19.89 -26.75 -7.99
C GLY A 37 -19.19 -25.77 -8.90
N SER A 38 -19.25 -24.48 -8.54
CA SER A 38 -18.34 -23.51 -9.14
C SER A 38 -16.96 -24.17 -9.07
N PRO A 39 -16.20 -24.23 -10.19
CA PRO A 39 -14.89 -24.84 -10.15
C PRO A 39 -14.16 -24.20 -8.98
N ALA A 40 -13.78 -25.03 -8.00
CA ALA A 40 -12.96 -24.58 -6.90
C ALA A 40 -11.78 -23.85 -7.55
N SER A 41 -11.66 -22.55 -7.30
CA SER A 41 -10.51 -21.77 -7.77
C SER A 41 -9.30 -22.53 -7.28
N GLU A 42 -8.56 -23.13 -8.22
CA GLU A 42 -7.40 -23.93 -7.90
C GLU A 42 -6.42 -23.00 -7.17
N ALA A 43 -6.13 -23.29 -5.91
CA ALA A 43 -5.25 -22.46 -5.11
C ALA A 43 -3.91 -22.32 -5.84
N LYS A 44 -3.50 -21.08 -6.13
CA LYS A 44 -2.27 -20.81 -6.88
C LYS A 44 -1.07 -21.35 -6.09
N PRO A 45 -0.08 -21.97 -6.74
CA PRO A 45 1.07 -22.50 -6.05
C PRO A 45 1.85 -21.37 -5.36
N PRO A 46 2.37 -21.58 -4.14
CA PRO A 46 3.13 -20.58 -3.44
C PRO A 46 4.44 -20.27 -4.19
N ILE A 47 4.85 -19.01 -4.16
CA ILE A 47 6.13 -18.57 -4.71
C ILE A 47 7.18 -18.78 -3.64
N THR A 48 8.14 -19.68 -3.89
CA THR A 48 9.13 -20.15 -2.90
C THR A 48 10.55 -19.65 -3.18
N ASP A 49 10.70 -18.76 -4.16
CA ASP A 49 11.98 -18.14 -4.50
C ASP A 49 12.48 -17.27 -3.33
N PRO A 50 13.62 -17.59 -2.70
CA PRO A 50 14.09 -16.91 -1.50
C PRO A 50 14.47 -15.45 -1.75
N ALA A 51 14.91 -15.08 -2.96
CA ALA A 51 15.37 -13.73 -3.27
C ALA A 51 14.23 -12.71 -3.31
N VAL A 52 12.99 -13.18 -3.50
CA VAL A 52 11.81 -12.32 -3.62
C VAL A 52 10.80 -12.52 -2.48
N GLN A 53 11.18 -13.23 -1.42
CA GLN A 53 10.37 -13.28 -0.21
C GLN A 53 10.35 -11.91 0.48
N ALA A 54 9.23 -11.56 1.12
CA ALA A 54 9.03 -10.26 1.77
C ALA A 54 10.18 -9.88 2.72
N ALA A 55 10.66 -10.84 3.53
CA ALA A 55 11.77 -10.60 4.46
C ALA A 55 13.09 -10.25 3.76
N ALA A 56 13.39 -10.84 2.59
CA ALA A 56 14.57 -10.49 1.81
C ALA A 56 14.41 -9.09 1.18
N LEU A 57 13.23 -8.84 0.61
CA LEU A 57 12.93 -7.61 -0.11
C LEU A 57 12.87 -6.36 0.79
N ARG A 58 12.47 -6.48 2.07
CA ARG A 58 12.44 -5.35 3.04
C ARG A 58 13.77 -4.63 3.20
N THR A 59 14.87 -5.31 2.90
CA THR A 59 16.23 -4.76 3.07
C THR A 59 16.82 -4.21 1.79
N VAL A 60 16.18 -4.44 0.65
CA VAL A 60 16.69 -4.06 -0.67
C VAL A 60 16.60 -2.55 -0.83
N ASP A 61 17.68 -1.92 -1.29
CA ASP A 61 17.68 -0.52 -1.70
C ASP A 61 17.31 -0.41 -3.19
N PRO A 62 16.10 0.08 -3.53
CA PRO A 62 15.66 0.23 -4.91
C PRO A 62 16.45 1.30 -5.66
N CYS A 63 16.94 2.35 -5.00
CA CYS A 63 17.73 3.38 -5.69
C CYS A 63 19.08 2.84 -6.12
N ALA A 64 19.74 2.06 -5.27
CA ALA A 64 20.98 1.40 -5.62
C ALA A 64 20.80 0.32 -6.73
N LEU A 65 19.58 -0.17 -6.95
CA LEU A 65 19.24 -1.03 -8.10
C LEU A 65 19.07 -0.26 -9.41
N LEU A 66 18.86 1.07 -9.37
CA LEU A 66 18.65 1.90 -10.56
C LEU A 66 19.95 2.55 -11.04
N ASP A 67 21.01 1.74 -11.09
CA ASP A 67 22.37 2.15 -11.45
C ASP A 67 22.73 1.84 -12.92
N ALA A 68 23.92 2.27 -13.34
CA ALA A 68 24.44 2.00 -14.68
C ALA A 68 24.70 0.50 -14.94
N LYS A 69 24.98 -0.29 -13.91
CA LYS A 69 25.19 -1.74 -14.03
C LYS A 69 23.89 -2.45 -14.40
N THR A 70 22.78 -2.00 -13.84
CA THR A 70 21.45 -2.61 -14.01
C THR A 70 20.75 -2.07 -15.24
N LEU A 71 20.78 -0.75 -15.45
CA LEU A 71 20.01 -0.07 -16.50
C LEU A 71 20.83 0.34 -17.73
N GLY A 72 22.16 0.19 -17.71
CA GLY A 72 23.06 0.69 -18.77
C GLY A 72 22.76 0.13 -20.18
N ALA A 73 22.15 -1.04 -20.27
CA ALA A 73 21.71 -1.62 -21.54
C ALA A 73 20.47 -0.92 -22.15
N LEU A 74 19.73 -0.17 -21.33
CA LEU A 74 18.50 0.54 -21.71
C LEU A 74 18.76 2.01 -22.04
N GLY A 75 19.88 2.55 -21.55
CA GLY A 75 20.27 3.94 -21.73
C GLY A 75 21.27 4.38 -20.66
N THR A 76 21.43 5.68 -20.51
CA THR A 76 22.28 6.27 -19.47
C THR A 76 21.39 6.78 -18.33
N PRO A 77 21.38 6.14 -17.15
CA PRO A 77 20.62 6.63 -16.00
C PRO A 77 21.26 7.91 -15.44
N ASP A 78 20.45 8.94 -15.22
CA ASP A 78 20.86 10.17 -14.56
C ASP A 78 20.80 9.97 -13.04
N GLN A 79 21.96 9.66 -12.45
CA GLN A 79 22.07 9.40 -11.01
C GLN A 79 21.69 10.62 -10.16
N SER A 80 21.75 11.84 -10.71
CA SER A 80 21.31 13.04 -9.99
C SER A 80 19.80 13.19 -9.94
N SER A 81 19.07 12.39 -10.72
CA SER A 81 17.60 12.34 -10.74
C SER A 81 17.02 11.24 -9.86
N LEU A 82 17.87 10.46 -9.17
CA LEU A 82 17.40 9.46 -8.23
C LEU A 82 16.56 10.13 -7.13
N SER A 83 15.36 9.62 -6.92
CA SER A 83 14.45 10.13 -5.91
C SER A 83 13.63 8.99 -5.32
N SER A 84 13.52 9.00 -4.00
CA SER A 84 12.72 8.04 -3.22
C SER A 84 11.89 8.83 -2.21
N SER A 85 10.59 8.53 -2.15
CA SER A 85 9.67 9.09 -1.15
C SER A 85 9.59 8.22 0.11
N GLU A 86 9.94 6.94 0.00
CA GLU A 86 9.74 5.94 1.05
C GLU A 86 10.59 4.67 0.78
N TRP A 87 10.65 3.77 1.75
CA TRP A 87 11.29 2.48 1.56
C TRP A 87 10.60 1.65 0.47
N GLY A 88 11.40 0.93 -0.31
CA GLY A 88 10.87 0.07 -1.36
C GLY A 88 10.47 0.80 -2.65
N GLU A 89 10.53 2.14 -2.70
CA GLU A 89 10.33 2.91 -3.93
C GLU A 89 11.58 3.70 -4.33
N CYS A 90 11.88 3.72 -5.64
CA CYS A 90 12.79 4.72 -6.20
C CYS A 90 12.45 5.03 -7.65
N SER A 91 12.75 6.25 -8.07
CA SER A 91 12.61 6.72 -9.44
C SER A 91 13.94 7.21 -10.00
N VAL A 92 14.11 7.09 -11.33
CA VAL A 92 15.27 7.61 -12.05
C VAL A 92 14.86 8.04 -13.46
N ASN A 93 15.50 9.09 -13.99
CA ASN A 93 15.46 9.41 -15.40
C ASN A 93 16.55 8.65 -16.16
N VAL A 94 16.19 8.06 -17.30
CA VAL A 94 17.14 7.40 -18.20
C VAL A 94 17.13 8.09 -19.54
N LYS A 95 18.32 8.41 -20.06
CA LYS A 95 18.46 8.89 -21.43
C LYS A 95 18.65 7.70 -22.37
N ASP A 96 17.69 7.46 -23.25
CA ASP A 96 17.75 6.36 -24.21
C ASP A 96 18.82 6.62 -25.31
N SER A 97 19.04 5.63 -26.16
CA SER A 97 19.98 5.72 -27.29
C SER A 97 19.60 6.76 -28.34
N GLY A 98 18.32 7.16 -28.40
CA GLY A 98 17.81 8.25 -29.25
C GLY A 98 17.92 9.64 -28.60
N GLY A 99 18.46 9.73 -27.38
CA GLY A 99 18.61 10.96 -26.63
C GLY A 99 17.34 11.46 -25.92
N LYS A 100 16.25 10.69 -25.94
CA LYS A 100 15.02 11.01 -25.20
C LYS A 100 15.18 10.62 -23.75
N THR A 101 14.53 11.38 -22.86
CA THR A 101 14.46 11.06 -21.43
C THR A 101 13.19 10.27 -21.16
N VAL A 102 13.34 9.14 -20.48
CA VAL A 102 12.25 8.31 -19.97
C VAL A 102 12.34 8.25 -18.46
N GLU A 103 11.19 8.26 -17.79
CA GLU A 103 11.11 8.15 -16.33
C GLU A 103 10.80 6.70 -15.97
N LEU A 104 11.56 6.17 -15.03
CA LEU A 104 11.47 4.81 -14.53
C LEU A 104 11.21 4.86 -13.02
N VAL A 105 10.16 4.20 -12.55
CA VAL A 105 9.85 4.07 -11.11
C VAL A 105 9.81 2.59 -10.77
N LEU A 106 10.65 2.18 -9.82
CA LEU A 106 10.72 0.84 -9.25
C LEU A 106 10.06 0.83 -7.89
N ARG A 107 9.16 -0.12 -7.68
CA ARG A 107 8.52 -0.43 -6.40
C ARG A 107 8.77 -1.88 -6.04
N VAL A 108 9.24 -2.15 -4.83
CA VAL A 108 9.65 -3.46 -4.35
C VAL A 108 8.68 -3.91 -3.25
N GLY A 109 7.93 -4.97 -3.54
CA GLY A 109 6.93 -5.53 -2.64
C GLY A 109 5.75 -4.60 -2.37
N ASP A 110 5.28 -3.94 -3.43
CA ASP A 110 4.04 -3.15 -3.45
C ASP A 110 2.83 -4.07 -3.68
N GLN A 111 1.66 -3.62 -3.23
CA GLN A 111 0.39 -4.30 -3.50
C GLN A 111 0.08 -4.27 -5.01
N LEU A 112 -0.32 -5.42 -5.54
CA LEU A 112 -0.71 -5.60 -6.92
C LEU A 112 -2.24 -5.64 -7.05
N ILE A 113 -2.76 -4.89 -8.02
CA ILE A 113 -4.13 -5.04 -8.49
C ILE A 113 -4.10 -5.98 -9.70
N MET A 114 -4.59 -7.20 -9.50
CA MET A 114 -4.60 -8.24 -10.53
C MET A 114 -6.03 -8.47 -11.05
N SER A 115 -6.34 -7.94 -12.23
CA SER A 115 -7.64 -8.18 -12.87
C SER A 115 -7.77 -9.57 -13.50
N LYS A 116 -6.63 -10.23 -13.76
CA LYS A 116 -6.54 -11.56 -14.37
C LYS A 116 -5.32 -12.30 -13.86
N ASP A 117 -5.38 -13.63 -13.98
CA ASP A 117 -4.24 -14.47 -13.66
C ASP A 117 -3.09 -14.30 -14.67
N PRO A 118 -1.84 -14.27 -14.19
CA PRO A 118 -0.68 -14.06 -15.04
C PRO A 118 -0.44 -15.32 -15.88
N ALA A 119 -0.46 -15.17 -17.20
CA ALA A 119 -0.17 -16.23 -18.15
C ALA A 119 1.31 -16.26 -18.59
N GLU A 120 2.01 -15.14 -18.43
CA GLU A 120 3.41 -14.98 -18.80
C GLU A 120 4.31 -15.08 -17.56
N LYS A 121 5.61 -15.27 -17.81
CA LYS A 121 6.64 -15.23 -16.78
C LYS A 121 7.79 -14.34 -17.20
N LEU A 122 8.46 -13.74 -16.21
CA LEU A 122 9.68 -12.97 -16.37
C LEU A 122 10.67 -13.41 -15.29
N GLU A 123 11.85 -13.85 -15.72
CA GLU A 123 12.87 -14.43 -14.82
C GLU A 123 12.30 -15.52 -13.88
N GLY A 124 11.36 -16.33 -14.39
CA GLY A 124 10.73 -17.44 -13.66
C GLY A 124 9.51 -17.04 -12.80
N LEU A 125 9.28 -15.75 -12.57
CA LEU A 125 8.17 -15.24 -11.77
C LEU A 125 6.94 -14.92 -12.64
N PRO A 126 5.71 -15.08 -12.13
CA PRO A 126 4.51 -14.71 -12.87
C PRO A 126 4.48 -13.21 -13.21
N LEU A 127 4.20 -12.88 -14.47
CA LEU A 127 4.25 -11.52 -14.99
C LEU A 127 2.84 -10.94 -15.18
N VAL A 128 2.64 -9.73 -14.66
CA VAL A 128 1.46 -8.89 -14.87
C VAL A 128 1.89 -7.64 -15.63
N VAL A 129 1.12 -7.25 -16.64
CA VAL A 129 1.35 -6.04 -17.42
C VAL A 129 0.05 -5.27 -17.53
N ASP A 130 0.09 -4.00 -17.12
CA ASP A 130 -0.97 -3.01 -17.31
C ASP A 130 -0.45 -1.90 -18.22
N ASN A 131 -1.11 -1.73 -19.36
CA ASN A 131 -0.78 -0.77 -20.40
C ASN A 131 -2.00 0.08 -20.81
N ASP A 132 -2.98 0.23 -19.91
CA ASP A 132 -4.23 0.92 -20.21
C ASP A 132 -4.05 2.45 -20.40
N LYS A 133 -2.91 3.00 -19.97
CA LYS A 133 -2.58 4.42 -20.12
C LYS A 133 -1.55 4.65 -21.24
N PRO A 134 -1.89 5.41 -22.31
CA PRO A 134 -0.96 5.71 -23.38
C PRO A 134 0.35 6.36 -22.88
N GLY A 135 1.50 5.85 -23.33
CA GLY A 135 2.82 6.37 -22.97
C GLY A 135 3.32 5.97 -21.58
N SER A 136 2.55 5.18 -20.83
CA SER A 136 2.96 4.59 -19.55
C SER A 136 2.72 3.07 -19.59
N CYS A 137 3.50 2.32 -18.82
CA CYS A 137 3.26 0.89 -18.63
C CYS A 137 3.70 0.49 -17.23
N TRP A 138 2.88 -0.31 -16.56
CA TRP A 138 3.22 -0.99 -15.32
C TRP A 138 3.51 -2.44 -15.63
N VAL A 139 4.70 -2.88 -15.26
CA VAL A 139 5.16 -4.25 -15.45
C VAL A 139 5.50 -4.77 -14.07
N SER A 140 4.87 -5.86 -13.65
CA SER A 140 5.03 -6.41 -12.31
C SER A 140 5.33 -7.89 -12.33
N VAL A 141 6.26 -8.34 -11.50
CA VAL A 141 6.39 -9.76 -11.16
C VAL A 141 5.71 -10.03 -9.83
N VAL A 142 4.89 -11.06 -9.78
CA VAL A 142 4.23 -11.48 -8.54
C VAL A 142 5.26 -12.16 -7.66
N THR A 143 5.32 -11.75 -6.39
CA THR A 143 6.19 -12.36 -5.36
C THR A 143 5.38 -13.09 -4.30
N SER A 144 4.09 -12.75 -4.14
CA SER A 144 3.13 -13.50 -3.33
C SER A 144 1.73 -13.40 -3.92
N PHE A 145 1.12 -14.55 -4.25
CA PHE A 145 -0.30 -14.59 -4.65
C PHE A 145 -1.24 -14.41 -3.47
N GLU A 146 -0.88 -14.92 -2.29
CA GLU A 146 -1.70 -14.84 -1.08
C GLU A 146 -1.85 -13.39 -0.60
N GLN A 147 -0.75 -12.64 -0.65
CA GLN A 147 -0.71 -11.26 -0.18
C GLN A 147 -0.88 -10.24 -1.32
N SER A 148 -1.05 -10.72 -2.56
CA SER A 148 -1.05 -9.87 -3.77
C SER A 148 0.14 -8.91 -3.82
N LEU A 149 1.35 -9.36 -3.49
CA LEU A 149 2.56 -8.53 -3.51
C LEU A 149 3.39 -8.78 -4.76
N GLY A 150 4.12 -7.75 -5.19
CA GLY A 150 5.04 -7.86 -6.31
C GLY A 150 6.11 -6.80 -6.38
N ILE A 151 6.98 -6.95 -7.37
CA ILE A 151 7.95 -5.93 -7.75
C ILE A 151 7.46 -5.31 -9.05
N THR A 152 7.20 -4.01 -9.00
CA THR A 152 6.56 -3.26 -10.08
C THR A 152 7.52 -2.24 -10.65
N PHE A 153 7.54 -2.15 -11.96
CA PHE A 153 8.25 -1.13 -12.71
C PHE A 153 7.24 -0.31 -13.50
N GLN A 154 7.13 0.98 -13.19
CA GLN A 154 6.42 1.94 -14.03
C GLN A 154 7.42 2.58 -14.99
N ALA A 155 7.16 2.44 -16.29
CA ALA A 155 7.93 3.14 -17.31
C ALA A 155 7.05 4.19 -17.98
N LYS A 156 7.53 5.44 -18.05
CA LYS A 156 6.92 6.53 -18.81
C LYS A 156 7.83 6.88 -19.98
N ALA A 157 7.38 6.52 -21.19
CA ALA A 157 8.14 6.73 -22.42
C ALA A 157 7.24 7.34 -23.51
N PRO A 158 7.03 8.67 -23.50
CA PRO A 158 6.18 9.34 -24.47
C PRO A 158 6.64 9.10 -25.91
N GLY A 159 5.77 8.50 -26.73
CA GLY A 159 6.06 8.19 -28.13
C GLY A 159 7.06 7.03 -28.34
N GLY A 160 7.23 6.16 -27.34
CA GLY A 160 7.97 4.90 -27.43
C GLY A 160 7.18 3.71 -26.89
N ASP A 161 7.81 2.53 -26.84
CA ASP A 161 7.23 1.32 -26.24
C ASP A 161 7.59 1.24 -24.75
N ALA A 162 6.73 1.83 -23.90
CA ALA A 162 6.92 1.83 -22.45
C ALA A 162 6.92 0.41 -21.84
N CYS A 163 6.18 -0.54 -22.41
CA CYS A 163 6.09 -1.89 -21.87
C CYS A 163 7.32 -2.73 -22.17
N ALA A 164 7.87 -2.63 -23.38
CA ALA A 164 9.14 -3.27 -23.70
C ALA A 164 10.27 -2.76 -22.80
N LEU A 165 10.31 -1.44 -22.56
CA LEU A 165 11.26 -0.82 -21.64
C LEU A 165 11.07 -1.32 -20.20
N GLY A 166 9.84 -1.29 -19.68
CA GLY A 166 9.53 -1.76 -18.33
C GLY A 166 9.86 -3.24 -18.10
N ARG A 167 9.54 -4.11 -19.08
CA ARG A 167 9.93 -5.53 -19.04
C ARG A 167 11.43 -5.72 -19.01
N ALA A 168 12.17 -5.01 -19.85
CA ALA A 168 13.62 -5.12 -19.91
C ALA A 168 14.28 -4.62 -18.61
N ALA A 169 13.78 -3.53 -18.03
CA ALA A 169 14.25 -3.01 -16.75
C ALA A 169 13.94 -3.98 -15.60
N LEU A 170 12.71 -4.48 -15.51
CA LEU A 170 12.30 -5.41 -14.45
C LEU A 170 13.10 -6.72 -14.51
N ALA A 171 13.39 -7.25 -15.71
CA ALA A 171 14.24 -8.43 -15.85
C ALA A 171 15.63 -8.21 -15.25
N LYS A 172 16.22 -7.02 -15.43
CA LYS A 172 17.52 -6.68 -14.84
C LYS A 172 17.47 -6.54 -13.33
N VAL A 173 16.39 -5.95 -12.81
CA VAL A 173 16.16 -5.86 -11.37
C VAL A 173 16.04 -7.26 -10.75
N VAL A 174 15.20 -8.14 -11.31
CA VAL A 174 15.03 -9.50 -10.78
C VAL A 174 16.34 -10.30 -10.82
N GLN A 175 17.11 -10.18 -11.91
CA GLN A 175 18.46 -10.78 -11.99
C GLN A 175 19.41 -10.26 -10.90
N ALA A 176 19.35 -8.96 -10.58
CA ALA A 176 20.14 -8.37 -9.51
C ALA A 176 19.72 -8.89 -8.12
N LEU A 177 18.41 -9.07 -7.89
CA LEU A 177 17.86 -9.65 -6.67
C LEU A 177 18.34 -11.09 -6.42
N HIS A 178 18.44 -11.92 -7.47
CA HIS A 178 18.96 -13.29 -7.37
C HIS A 178 20.46 -13.39 -7.07
N SER A 179 21.20 -12.30 -7.24
CA SER A 179 22.65 -12.32 -7.07
C SER A 179 23.05 -11.85 -5.66
N THR A 180 23.21 -10.55 -5.50
CA THR A 180 23.55 -9.90 -4.22
C THR A 180 22.99 -8.50 -4.34
N PRO A 181 21.69 -8.32 -4.02
CA PRO A 181 21.07 -7.02 -4.18
C PRO A 181 21.72 -6.02 -3.23
N PRO A 182 21.84 -4.75 -3.64
CA PRO A 182 22.21 -3.69 -2.72
C PRO A 182 21.15 -3.61 -1.62
N GLN A 183 21.61 -3.37 -0.40
CA GLN A 183 20.77 -3.28 0.78
C GLN A 183 20.87 -1.89 1.39
N TYR A 184 19.77 -1.43 1.98
CA TYR A 184 19.80 -0.26 2.84
C TYR A 184 20.79 -0.48 4.00
N GLN A 185 21.38 0.62 4.46
CA GLN A 185 22.16 0.59 5.69
C GLN A 185 21.27 0.24 6.88
N GLN A 186 21.62 -0.82 7.59
CA GLN A 186 20.90 -1.26 8.78
C GLN A 186 21.45 -0.59 10.03
N MET A 187 20.68 0.30 10.62
CA MET A 187 21.01 0.94 11.88
C MET A 187 20.55 0.07 13.07
N PRO A 188 21.31 0.02 14.18
CA PRO A 188 20.83 -0.62 15.40
C PRO A 188 19.46 -0.05 15.83
N GLY A 189 18.50 -0.92 16.14
CA GLY A 189 17.15 -0.52 16.53
C GLY A 189 16.21 -0.15 15.39
N SER A 190 16.66 -0.30 14.13
CA SER A 190 15.86 -0.04 12.93
C SER A 190 14.61 -0.93 12.82
N VAL A 191 13.53 -0.36 12.30
CA VAL A 191 12.29 -1.07 11.93
C VAL A 191 12.31 -1.60 10.50
N LEU A 192 13.37 -1.38 9.72
CA LEU A 192 13.44 -1.77 8.30
C LEU A 192 13.10 -3.25 8.07
N THR A 193 13.63 -4.16 8.90
CA THR A 193 13.36 -5.61 8.76
C THR A 193 12.04 -6.06 9.38
N THR A 194 11.29 -5.14 9.99
CA THR A 194 10.08 -5.45 10.76
C THR A 194 8.93 -5.75 9.82
N ASP A 195 8.13 -6.75 10.19
CA ASP A 195 6.86 -7.03 9.51
C ASP A 195 5.74 -6.17 10.11
N PRO A 196 5.21 -5.17 9.38
CA PRO A 196 4.13 -4.30 9.87
C PRO A 196 2.86 -5.08 10.22
N CYS A 197 2.60 -6.22 9.56
CA CYS A 197 1.43 -7.05 9.83
C CYS A 197 1.56 -7.88 11.11
N ALA A 198 2.78 -8.08 11.62
CA ALA A 198 3.04 -8.91 12.78
C ALA A 198 3.22 -8.12 14.09
N VAL A 199 3.43 -6.80 14.02
CA VAL A 199 3.73 -5.96 15.20
C VAL A 199 2.50 -5.50 15.96
N ALA A 200 1.36 -5.36 15.29
CA ALA A 200 0.14 -4.99 15.97
C ALA A 200 -0.43 -6.19 16.74
N GLY A 201 -0.75 -5.99 18.02
CA GLY A 201 -1.39 -7.02 18.82
C GLY A 201 -2.78 -7.33 18.25
N LYS A 202 -2.96 -8.55 17.70
CA LYS A 202 -4.23 -8.97 17.06
C LYS A 202 -5.48 -8.63 17.88
N GLN A 203 -5.47 -8.91 19.18
CA GLN A 203 -6.60 -8.61 20.06
C GLN A 203 -6.88 -7.09 20.16
N ALA A 204 -5.85 -6.25 20.19
CA ALA A 204 -6.03 -4.81 20.24
C ALA A 204 -6.61 -4.27 18.92
N VAL A 205 -6.14 -4.79 17.78
CA VAL A 205 -6.69 -4.49 16.46
C VAL A 205 -8.17 -4.91 16.37
N GLU A 206 -8.49 -6.16 16.69
CA GLU A 206 -9.89 -6.65 16.65
C GLU A 206 -10.81 -5.90 17.63
N THR A 207 -10.28 -5.49 18.79
CA THR A 207 -11.01 -4.63 19.75
C THR A 207 -11.27 -3.24 19.18
N ALA A 208 -10.27 -2.63 18.53
CA ALA A 208 -10.41 -1.34 17.87
C ALA A 208 -11.42 -1.40 16.72
N LEU A 209 -11.38 -2.47 15.90
CA LEU A 209 -12.29 -2.68 14.78
C LEU A 209 -13.70 -3.11 15.22
N GLY A 210 -13.82 -3.69 16.42
CA GLY A 210 -15.09 -4.21 16.97
C GLY A 210 -15.45 -5.61 16.47
N GLN A 211 -14.61 -6.24 15.66
CA GLN A 211 -14.79 -7.58 15.10
C GLN A 211 -13.45 -8.17 14.64
N LYS A 212 -13.49 -9.36 14.02
CA LYS A 212 -12.31 -9.99 13.43
C LYS A 212 -11.71 -9.12 12.33
N SER A 213 -10.39 -9.15 12.20
CA SER A 213 -9.67 -8.40 11.19
C SER A 213 -9.34 -9.25 9.96
N PHE A 214 -9.52 -8.70 8.78
CA PHE A 214 -8.87 -9.14 7.55
C PHE A 214 -7.55 -8.38 7.39
N VAL A 215 -6.45 -9.10 7.13
CA VAL A 215 -5.10 -8.51 7.05
C VAL A 215 -4.68 -8.38 5.60
N GLU A 216 -4.30 -7.18 5.20
CA GLU A 216 -3.90 -6.83 3.84
C GLU A 216 -2.57 -6.06 3.87
N PRO A 217 -1.45 -6.68 3.49
CA PRO A 217 -0.20 -5.95 3.27
C PRO A 217 -0.37 -4.95 2.12
N LYS A 218 -0.12 -3.67 2.38
CA LYS A 218 -0.10 -2.62 1.35
C LYS A 218 1.26 -2.51 0.68
N SER A 219 2.31 -2.64 1.47
CA SER A 219 3.69 -2.74 1.00
C SER A 219 4.48 -3.66 1.93
N LEU A 220 5.80 -3.72 1.75
CA LEU A 220 6.68 -4.44 2.68
C LEU A 220 6.78 -3.78 4.07
N HIS A 221 6.39 -2.50 4.15
CA HIS A 221 6.53 -1.66 5.33
C HIS A 221 5.21 -1.02 5.78
N GLU A 222 4.09 -1.35 5.13
CA GLU A 222 2.74 -0.93 5.50
C GLU A 222 1.77 -2.11 5.50
N CYS A 223 0.92 -2.18 6.53
CA CYS A 223 -0.10 -3.21 6.66
C CYS A 223 -1.42 -2.65 7.14
N ASP A 224 -2.47 -3.07 6.45
CA ASP A 224 -3.84 -2.70 6.74
C ASP A 224 -4.60 -3.86 7.38
N PHE A 225 -5.40 -3.50 8.38
CA PHE A 225 -6.29 -4.40 9.08
C PHE A 225 -7.72 -3.88 8.92
N TRP A 226 -8.48 -4.58 8.12
CA TRP A 226 -9.86 -4.24 7.79
C TRP A 226 -10.84 -4.94 8.70
N SER A 227 -11.97 -4.30 8.94
CA SER A 227 -13.04 -4.86 9.76
C SER A 227 -13.84 -5.91 8.98
N GLY A 228 -13.83 -7.18 9.42
CA GLY A 228 -14.57 -8.26 8.77
C GLY A 228 -13.70 -9.13 7.85
N ASP A 229 -14.25 -9.49 6.69
CA ASP A 229 -13.63 -10.36 5.68
C ASP A 229 -13.40 -9.66 4.33
N ASP A 230 -13.60 -8.35 4.26
CA ASP A 230 -13.40 -7.50 3.09
C ASP A 230 -12.73 -6.17 3.49
N THR A 231 -12.46 -5.32 2.50
CA THR A 231 -11.75 -4.03 2.58
C THR A 231 -12.69 -2.86 2.88
N HIS A 232 -13.57 -3.04 3.87
CA HIS A 232 -14.51 -2.02 4.32
C HIS A 232 -14.11 -1.39 5.65
N TYR A 233 -14.38 -0.08 5.79
CA TYR A 233 -14.18 0.63 7.04
C TYR A 233 -15.03 0.04 8.19
N PRO A 234 -14.55 0.15 9.45
CA PRO A 234 -13.31 0.82 9.88
C PRO A 234 -12.04 0.03 9.56
N GLN A 235 -10.90 0.70 9.65
CA GLN A 235 -9.58 0.15 9.33
C GLN A 235 -8.56 0.60 10.38
N VAL A 236 -7.56 -0.26 10.63
CA VAL A 236 -6.32 0.10 11.30
C VAL A 236 -5.18 -0.04 10.30
N SER A 237 -4.31 0.96 10.17
CA SER A 237 -3.10 0.86 9.35
C SER A 237 -1.86 0.97 10.24
N VAL A 238 -0.84 0.17 9.95
CA VAL A 238 0.49 0.27 10.56
C VAL A 238 1.51 0.52 9.46
N HIS A 239 2.17 1.67 9.52
CA HIS A 239 3.14 2.10 8.51
C HIS A 239 4.49 2.40 9.15
N LEU A 240 5.55 1.81 8.59
CA LEU A 240 6.94 2.00 8.96
C LEU A 240 7.65 2.71 7.80
N TYR A 241 8.19 3.90 8.02
CA TYR A 241 8.80 4.68 6.93
C TYR A 241 9.92 5.59 7.43
N GLN A 242 10.66 6.20 6.51
CA GLN A 242 11.63 7.25 6.85
C GLN A 242 11.02 8.62 6.66
N GLY A 243 11.23 9.51 7.62
CA GLY A 243 10.67 10.85 7.56
C GLY A 243 11.08 11.74 8.71
N LEU A 244 10.53 12.95 8.70
CA LEU A 244 10.55 13.82 9.86
C LEU A 244 9.47 13.37 10.84
N PRO A 245 9.75 13.36 12.16
CA PRO A 245 8.71 13.13 13.15
C PRO A 245 7.68 14.25 13.10
N ALA A 246 6.45 13.93 13.50
CA ALA A 246 5.47 14.95 13.82
C ALA A 246 5.92 15.75 15.06
N ASP A 247 5.75 17.06 15.02
CA ASP A 247 6.06 17.97 16.10
C ASP A 247 4.85 18.17 17.03
N ALA A 248 5.09 18.77 18.20
CA ALA A 248 4.01 19.05 19.16
C ALA A 248 2.96 20.03 18.63
N GLU A 249 3.28 20.80 17.58
CA GLU A 249 2.34 21.69 16.89
C GLU A 249 1.40 20.92 15.94
N ASP A 250 1.79 19.71 15.50
CA ASP A 250 1.01 18.89 14.57
C ASP A 250 -0.14 18.13 15.23
N GLY A 251 -0.12 17.99 16.57
CA GLY A 251 -1.07 17.14 17.26
C GLY A 251 -0.97 17.14 18.78
N GLN A 252 -1.66 16.18 19.40
CA GLN A 252 -1.70 16.04 20.86
C GLN A 252 -0.83 14.86 21.32
N PRO A 253 0.02 15.03 22.35
CA PRO A 253 0.86 13.94 22.82
C PRO A 253 0.03 12.78 23.40
N ALA A 254 0.46 11.56 23.15
CA ALA A 254 -0.03 10.32 23.76
C ALA A 254 1.12 9.50 24.32
N ASP A 255 1.02 9.12 25.59
CA ASP A 255 1.93 8.15 26.19
C ASP A 255 1.60 6.74 25.70
N LEU A 256 2.56 6.10 25.03
CA LEU A 256 2.49 4.71 24.59
C LEU A 256 3.08 3.73 25.62
N GLY A 257 3.62 4.25 26.72
CA GLY A 257 4.31 3.51 27.75
C GLY A 257 5.81 3.34 27.45
N SER A 258 6.55 2.84 28.44
CA SER A 258 8.01 2.61 28.34
C SER A 258 8.84 3.84 27.92
N GLY A 259 8.32 5.05 28.15
CA GLY A 259 8.97 6.30 27.77
C GLY A 259 8.80 6.69 26.30
N VAL A 260 7.92 6.02 25.55
CA VAL A 260 7.59 6.35 24.17
C VAL A 260 6.37 7.27 24.15
N THR A 261 6.51 8.45 23.54
CA THR A 261 5.42 9.40 23.32
C THR A 261 5.15 9.51 21.83
N ALA A 262 3.89 9.33 21.43
CA ALA A 262 3.43 9.62 20.07
C ALA A 262 2.74 10.97 19.98
N ILE A 263 2.67 11.52 18.78
CA ILE A 263 1.81 12.66 18.44
C ILE A 263 0.55 12.12 17.77
N GLN A 264 -0.61 12.51 18.30
CA GLN A 264 -1.91 12.19 17.73
C GLN A 264 -2.37 13.32 16.81
N LYS A 265 -2.51 13.03 15.51
CA LYS A 265 -3.06 13.94 14.53
C LYS A 265 -4.46 13.48 14.13
N LYS A 266 -5.44 14.36 14.31
CA LYS A 266 -6.82 14.11 13.89
C LYS A 266 -6.99 14.55 12.45
N ASP A 267 -7.71 13.77 11.66
CA ASP A 267 -8.18 14.18 10.35
C ASP A 267 -9.67 13.86 10.20
N GLU A 268 -10.40 14.77 9.58
CA GLU A 268 -11.83 14.61 9.31
C GLU A 268 -12.18 15.37 8.04
N ASP A 269 -12.63 14.62 7.04
CA ASP A 269 -13.26 15.15 5.85
C ASP A 269 -14.67 14.58 5.66
N SER A 270 -15.31 14.90 4.52
CA SER A 270 -16.67 14.45 4.23
C SER A 270 -16.84 12.93 4.07
N SER A 271 -15.74 12.19 3.92
CA SER A 271 -15.70 10.77 3.58
C SER A 271 -15.03 9.90 4.64
N VAL A 272 -14.06 10.44 5.38
CA VAL A 272 -13.26 9.68 6.36
C VAL A 272 -13.07 10.50 7.64
N VAL A 273 -13.22 9.82 8.77
CA VAL A 273 -12.75 10.26 10.09
C VAL A 273 -11.56 9.39 10.45
N SER A 274 -10.41 9.98 10.74
CA SER A 274 -9.22 9.24 11.14
C SER A 274 -8.44 9.91 12.27
N CYS A 275 -7.54 9.12 12.84
CA CYS A 275 -6.49 9.64 13.71
C CYS A 275 -5.23 8.81 13.57
N ASP A 276 -4.10 9.49 13.41
CA ASP A 276 -2.77 8.93 13.34
C ASP A 276 -2.07 9.11 14.69
N ALA A 277 -1.46 8.04 15.21
CA ALA A 277 -0.53 8.08 16.32
C ALA A 277 0.88 7.79 15.79
N THR A 278 1.72 8.82 15.69
CA THR A 278 3.05 8.74 15.09
C THR A 278 4.16 8.98 16.11
N TRP A 279 5.25 8.22 16.01
CA TRP A 279 6.46 8.47 16.78
C TRP A 279 7.71 8.04 16.01
N ARG A 280 8.84 8.64 16.36
CA ARG A 280 10.14 8.24 15.81
C ARG A 280 10.74 7.13 16.64
N LYS A 281 11.13 6.02 15.99
CA LYS A 281 11.82 4.90 16.60
C LYS A 281 13.30 5.21 16.82
N ILE A 282 13.99 5.62 15.76
CA ILE A 282 15.42 5.95 15.77
C ILE A 282 15.69 7.18 14.91
N GLU A 283 16.80 7.86 15.19
CA GLU A 283 17.35 8.89 14.31
C GLU A 283 18.19 8.24 13.22
N THR A 284 17.98 8.67 11.98
CA THR A 284 18.76 8.27 10.81
C THR A 284 19.08 9.52 10.00
N PRO A 285 19.92 10.41 10.54
CA PRO A 285 20.21 11.68 9.88
C PRO A 285 20.80 11.43 8.49
N LYS A 286 20.27 12.12 7.48
CA LYS A 286 20.91 12.24 6.17
C LYS A 286 21.65 13.57 6.08
N ASP A 287 22.71 13.61 5.28
CA ASP A 287 23.58 14.78 5.13
C ASP A 287 22.84 16.04 4.63
N ASP A 288 21.71 15.86 3.94
CA ASP A 288 20.88 16.90 3.33
C ASP A 288 19.55 17.18 4.04
N GLU A 289 19.23 16.44 5.10
CA GLU A 289 17.97 16.56 5.84
C GLU A 289 18.14 17.21 7.22
N ALA A 290 17.10 17.87 7.69
CA ALA A 290 17.12 18.55 8.98
C ALA A 290 17.42 17.59 10.14
N HIS A 291 18.06 18.11 11.19
CA HIS A 291 18.13 17.43 12.48
C HIS A 291 16.72 16.99 12.88
N GLY A 292 16.49 15.69 12.98
CA GLY A 292 15.13 15.19 13.17
C GLY A 292 14.81 13.95 12.35
N TYR A 293 15.41 13.82 11.16
CA TYR A 293 15.08 12.71 10.26
C TYR A 293 15.37 11.35 10.88
N GLY A 294 14.46 10.41 10.67
CA GLY A 294 14.49 9.13 11.34
C GLY A 294 13.51 8.12 10.78
N GLU A 295 13.48 6.97 11.42
CA GLU A 295 12.49 5.94 11.14
C GLU A 295 11.24 6.20 11.98
N ILE A 296 10.12 6.39 11.30
CA ILE A 296 8.83 6.74 11.86
C ILE A 296 7.94 5.51 11.86
N VAL A 297 7.18 5.38 12.95
CA VAL A 297 6.10 4.41 13.09
C VAL A 297 4.81 5.20 13.16
N SER A 298 3.87 4.87 12.27
CA SER A 298 2.50 5.38 12.31
C SER A 298 1.53 4.24 12.59
N VAL A 299 0.57 4.51 13.47
CA VAL A 299 -0.62 3.68 13.62
C VAL A 299 -1.84 4.57 13.39
N GLN A 300 -2.57 4.31 12.33
CA GLN A 300 -3.79 5.03 11.99
C GLN A 300 -5.03 4.18 12.34
N PHE A 301 -6.07 4.83 12.84
CA PHE A 301 -7.44 4.28 12.80
C PHE A 301 -8.30 5.18 11.93
N SER A 302 -9.06 4.60 11.01
CA SER A 302 -9.92 5.31 10.07
C SER A 302 -11.30 4.66 9.95
N GLY A 303 -12.31 5.45 9.63
CA GLY A 303 -13.66 4.98 9.38
C GLY A 303 -14.56 6.04 8.76
N GLU A 304 -15.80 5.68 8.43
CA GLU A 304 -16.73 6.61 7.78
C GLU A 304 -17.46 7.51 8.79
N PRO A 305 -17.61 8.82 8.54
CA PRO A 305 -18.40 9.71 9.40
C PRO A 305 -19.85 9.22 9.59
N ALA A 306 -20.43 8.60 8.55
CA ALA A 306 -21.80 8.07 8.56
C ALA A 306 -22.03 6.97 9.61
N SER A 307 -20.97 6.33 10.11
CA SER A 307 -21.03 5.34 11.19
C SER A 307 -21.22 5.96 12.59
N GLY A 308 -21.18 7.30 12.69
CA GLY A 308 -21.18 8.01 13.97
C GLY A 308 -19.82 8.04 14.67
N LEU A 309 -18.75 7.66 13.96
CA LEU A 309 -17.37 7.78 14.43
C LEU A 309 -16.96 9.26 14.52
N ASP A 310 -16.37 9.66 15.65
CA ASP A 310 -15.74 10.97 15.83
C ASP A 310 -14.20 10.83 15.96
N THR A 311 -13.48 11.94 15.72
CA THR A 311 -12.00 11.96 15.77
C THR A 311 -11.42 11.63 17.14
N GLY A 312 -12.12 11.90 18.25
CA GLY A 312 -11.69 11.53 19.59
C GLY A 312 -11.75 10.01 19.82
N THR A 313 -12.82 9.39 19.35
CA THR A 313 -12.96 7.93 19.34
C THR A 313 -11.91 7.29 18.44
N ALA A 314 -11.66 7.85 17.24
CA ALA A 314 -10.61 7.38 16.34
C ALA A 314 -9.22 7.42 17.01
N CYS A 315 -8.85 8.54 17.65
CA CYS A 315 -7.57 8.64 18.36
C CYS A 315 -7.44 7.65 19.51
N THR A 316 -8.51 7.45 20.28
CA THR A 316 -8.52 6.48 21.39
C THR A 316 -8.20 5.07 20.87
N LYS A 317 -8.76 4.70 19.71
CA LYS A 317 -8.52 3.41 19.05
C LYS A 317 -7.12 3.29 18.47
N ALA A 318 -6.64 4.32 17.75
CA ALA A 318 -5.28 4.35 17.20
C ALA A 318 -4.22 4.20 18.31
N VAL A 319 -4.34 4.98 19.40
CA VAL A 319 -3.41 4.92 20.54
C VAL A 319 -3.48 3.56 21.25
N ALA A 320 -4.66 2.94 21.36
CA ALA A 320 -4.79 1.62 21.96
C ALA A 320 -4.01 0.55 21.18
N VAL A 321 -4.04 0.61 19.84
CA VAL A 321 -3.22 -0.28 18.99
C VAL A 321 -1.74 0.09 19.09
N ALA A 322 -1.40 1.39 19.01
CA ALA A 322 -0.02 1.88 19.11
C ALA A 322 0.69 1.43 20.41
N LYS A 323 -0.05 1.36 21.53
CA LYS A 323 0.43 0.80 22.81
C LYS A 323 0.85 -0.67 22.74
N THR A 324 0.41 -1.42 21.73
CA THR A 324 0.87 -2.79 21.48
C THR A 324 2.05 -2.85 20.50
N VAL A 325 2.09 -1.94 19.52
CA VAL A 325 3.16 -1.86 18.52
C VAL A 325 4.46 -1.33 19.14
N ALA A 326 4.42 -0.23 19.89
CA ALA A 326 5.62 0.37 20.47
C ALA A 326 6.50 -0.63 21.27
N PRO A 327 5.96 -1.45 22.19
CA PRO A 327 6.78 -2.43 22.90
C PRO A 327 7.23 -3.62 22.03
N SER A 328 6.51 -3.99 20.96
CA SER A 328 6.90 -5.11 20.10
C SER A 328 8.14 -4.80 19.24
N LEU A 329 8.39 -3.52 18.99
CA LEU A 329 9.57 -3.04 18.25
C LEU A 329 10.85 -3.02 19.09
N GLY A 330 10.77 -3.35 20.38
CA GLY A 330 11.90 -3.28 21.31
C GLY A 330 12.38 -1.85 21.58
N ARG A 331 13.44 -1.74 22.39
CA ARG A 331 14.06 -0.43 22.69
C ARG A 331 14.87 0.07 21.50
N ALA A 332 14.95 1.38 21.37
CA ALA A 332 15.87 2.03 20.45
C ALA A 332 17.29 1.86 20.96
#